data_AF-A0A957WF16-F1
#
_entry.id   AF-A0A957WF16-F1
#
_cell.length_a   1.000
_cell.length_b   1.000
_cell.length_c   1.000
_cell.angle_alpha   90.00
_cell.angle_beta   90.00
_cell.angle_gamma   90.00
#
_symmetry.space_group_name_H-M   'P 1'
#
loop_
_entity.id
_entity.type
_entity.pdbx_description
1 polymer ?
#
loop_
_entity_poly.entity_id
_entity_poly.type
_entity_poly.pdbx_seq_one_letter_code
_entity_poly.pdbx_strand_id
1 'polypeptide(L)'
;IFALELPPYRLPPLKGLLTHTWAKTKEFVQKAGTVILAVSIVLWFLMNLPWGVENPRQSLFGQVSAAAAPIFAPAGFDGWEATGSLMTGFIAKEVVVSTMSQIYVGEADGEEPASETTFGEDVGEIIVGFGTATIDAGKM
;
A
#
# COMPACT_ATOMS: atom_id res chain seq x y z
N ILE A 1 -18.45 -34.95 43.06
CA ILE A 1 -18.57 -33.99 41.95
C ILE A 1 -17.60 -32.85 42.26
N PHE A 2 -16.50 -32.74 41.51
CA PHE A 2 -15.65 -31.56 41.58
C PHE A 2 -16.41 -30.42 40.89
N ALA A 3 -16.95 -29.49 41.67
CA ALA A 3 -17.54 -28.28 41.15
C ALA A 3 -16.38 -27.35 40.74
N LEU A 4 -16.26 -27.12 39.44
CA LEU A 4 -15.29 -26.18 38.89
C LEU A 4 -15.81 -24.76 39.15
N GLU A 5 -15.52 -24.20 40.32
CA GLU A 5 -15.80 -22.80 40.60
C GLU A 5 -14.80 -21.94 39.84
N LEU A 6 -15.24 -21.35 38.74
CA LEU A 6 -14.42 -20.44 37.97
C LEU A 6 -14.21 -19.16 38.78
N PRO A 7 -12.97 -18.63 38.84
CA PRO A 7 -12.69 -17.39 39.54
C PRO A 7 -13.52 -16.23 38.96
N PRO A 8 -13.92 -15.24 39.78
CA PRO A 8 -14.75 -14.13 39.34
C PRO A 8 -14.05 -13.30 38.26
N TYR A 9 -14.71 -13.19 37.09
CA TYR A 9 -14.22 -12.43 35.94
C TYR A 9 -14.18 -10.93 36.25
N ARG A 10 -13.00 -10.31 36.15
CA ARG A 10 -12.81 -8.87 36.35
C ARG A 10 -12.64 -8.20 34.99
N LEU A 11 -13.55 -7.32 34.64
CA LEU A 11 -13.46 -6.57 33.39
C LEU A 11 -12.22 -5.66 33.43
N PRO A 12 -11.33 -5.74 32.43
CA PRO A 12 -10.17 -4.87 32.35
C PRO A 12 -10.61 -3.40 32.18
N PRO A 13 -9.96 -2.44 32.87
CA PRO A 13 -10.29 -1.03 32.72
C PRO A 13 -9.95 -0.56 31.30
N LEU A 14 -10.94 0.00 30.59
CA LEU A 14 -10.82 0.46 29.19
C LEU A 14 -9.61 1.38 28.97
N LYS A 15 -9.32 2.27 29.93
CA LYS A 15 -8.18 3.20 29.86
C LYS A 15 -6.82 2.46 29.84
N GLY A 16 -6.71 1.36 30.58
CA GLY A 16 -5.50 0.52 30.61
C GLY A 16 -5.30 -0.21 29.28
N LEU A 17 -6.37 -0.81 28.76
CA LEU A 17 -6.40 -1.44 27.43
C LEU A 17 -5.97 -0.46 26.34
N LEU A 18 -6.62 0.71 26.26
CA LEU A 18 -6.33 1.71 25.24
C LEU A 18 -4.88 2.20 25.29
N THR A 19 -4.35 2.43 26.49
CA THR A 19 -2.96 2.88 26.65
C THR A 19 -1.97 1.81 26.20
N HIS A 20 -2.25 0.54 26.52
CA HIS A 20 -1.39 -0.57 26.12
C HIS A 20 -1.43 -0.82 24.61
N THR A 21 -2.63 -0.81 24.02
CA THR A 21 -2.80 -0.93 22.57
C THR A 21 -2.15 0.25 21.86
N TRP A 22 -2.33 1.48 22.34
CA TRP A 22 -1.72 2.67 21.76
C TRP A 22 -0.19 2.62 21.77
N ALA A 23 0.41 2.21 22.89
CA ALA A 23 1.86 2.04 22.98
C ALA A 23 2.38 1.03 21.95
N LYS A 24 1.67 -0.10 21.78
CA LYS A 24 2.00 -1.13 20.79
C LYS A 24 1.81 -0.65 19.35
N THR A 25 0.73 0.06 19.06
CA THR A 25 0.48 0.66 17.74
C THR A 25 1.55 1.68 17.38
N LYS A 26 1.92 2.56 18.32
CA LYS A 26 2.99 3.55 18.09
C LYS A 26 4.33 2.88 17.79
N GLU A 27 4.69 1.84 18.55
CA GLU A 27 5.91 1.07 18.32
C GLU A 27 5.90 0.41 16.93
N PHE A 28 4.75 -0.16 16.53
CA PHE A 28 4.57 -0.73 15.21
C PHE A 28 4.72 0.32 14.10
N VAL A 29 4.06 1.47 14.22
CA VAL A 29 4.13 2.56 13.21
C VAL A 29 5.56 3.05 13.05
N GLN A 30 6.31 3.20 14.13
CA GLN A 30 7.72 3.62 14.05
C GLN A 30 8.57 2.57 13.30
N LYS A 31 8.43 1.29 13.67
CA LYS A 31 9.21 0.21 13.04
C LYS A 31 8.85 0.00 11.56
N ALA A 32 7.56 -0.07 11.25
CA ALA A 32 7.08 -0.25 9.88
C ALA A 32 7.36 0.98 9.01
N GLY A 33 7.16 2.18 9.56
CA GLY A 33 7.39 3.44 8.86
C GLY A 33 8.84 3.62 8.43
N THR A 34 9.81 3.28 9.30
CA THR A 34 11.24 3.35 8.93
C THR A 34 11.58 2.41 7.77
N VAL A 35 11.02 1.19 7.76
CA VAL A 35 11.24 0.23 6.67
C VAL A 35 10.63 0.73 5.37
N ILE A 36 9.38 1.19 5.40
CA ILE A 36 8.68 1.71 4.21
C ILE A 36 9.46 2.90 3.63
N LEU A 37 9.82 3.88 4.47
CA LEU A 37 10.56 5.05 4.02
C LEU A 37 11.90 4.69 3.37
N ALA A 38 12.66 3.78 3.99
CA ALA A 38 13.93 3.33 3.44
C ALA A 38 13.76 2.66 2.07
N VAL A 39 12.76 1.79 1.93
CA VAL A 39 12.46 1.14 0.65
C VAL A 39 12.00 2.16 -0.39
N SER A 40 11.15 3.12 -0.04
CA SER A 40 10.69 4.17 -0.95
C SER A 40 11.86 5.01 -1.51
N ILE A 41 12.82 5.37 -0.66
CA ILE A 41 14.02 6.12 -1.11
C ILE A 41 14.85 5.27 -2.09
N VAL A 42 15.04 3.99 -1.78
CA VAL A 42 15.77 3.07 -2.66
C VAL A 42 15.05 2.87 -3.98
N LEU A 43 13.73 2.67 -3.97
CA LEU A 43 12.92 2.50 -5.17
C LEU A 43 12.94 3.74 -6.05
N TRP A 44 12.76 4.92 -5.45
CA TRP A 44 12.88 6.18 -6.16
C TRP A 44 14.25 6.31 -6.85
N PHE A 45 15.33 5.96 -6.13
CA PHE A 45 16.67 5.98 -6.72
C PHE A 45 16.83 4.99 -7.88
N LEU A 46 16.32 3.77 -7.74
CA LEU A 46 16.40 2.73 -8.79
C LEU A 46 15.53 3.06 -10.01
N MET A 47 14.40 3.76 -9.81
CA MET A 47 13.53 4.22 -10.91
C MET A 47 14.10 5.42 -11.65
N ASN A 48 14.97 6.21 -11.01
CA ASN A 48 15.58 7.40 -11.62
C ASN A 48 17.00 7.16 -12.18
N LEU A 49 17.48 5.90 -12.19
CA LEU A 49 18.81 5.53 -12.66
C LEU A 49 18.75 4.73 -13.96
N PRO A 50 19.60 5.01 -14.99
CA PRO A 50 20.56 6.12 -15.09
C PRO A 50 19.89 7.50 -15.15
N TRP A 51 20.56 8.53 -14.62
CA TRP A 51 20.01 9.90 -14.58
C TRP A 51 19.65 10.40 -15.99
N GLY A 52 18.42 10.85 -16.17
CA GLY A 52 17.89 11.29 -17.48
C GLY A 52 16.99 10.27 -18.19
N VAL A 53 16.60 9.18 -17.51
CA VAL A 53 15.55 8.29 -18.00
C VAL A 53 14.19 8.97 -17.90
N GLU A 54 13.55 9.21 -19.05
CA GLU A 54 12.18 9.73 -19.14
C GLU A 54 11.13 8.63 -18.96
N ASN A 55 11.48 7.38 -19.29
CA ASN A 55 10.56 6.24 -19.23
C ASN A 55 10.93 5.30 -18.07
N PRO A 56 10.07 5.13 -17.04
CA PRO A 56 10.33 4.23 -15.92
C PRO A 56 10.72 2.80 -16.31
N ARG A 57 10.28 2.32 -17.48
CA ARG A 57 10.69 1.02 -18.06
C ARG A 57 12.19 0.88 -18.33
N GLN A 58 12.85 1.97 -18.73
CA GLN A 58 14.28 1.97 -19.04
C GLN A 58 15.15 2.11 -17.80
N SER A 59 14.54 2.41 -16.65
CA SER A 59 15.23 2.50 -15.37
C SER A 59 15.82 1.15 -14.96
N LEU A 60 16.79 1.19 -14.05
CA LEU A 60 17.36 -0.02 -13.45
C LEU A 60 16.28 -0.88 -12.79
N PHE A 61 15.31 -0.25 -12.13
CA PHE A 61 14.16 -0.95 -11.57
C PHE A 61 13.35 -1.68 -12.65
N GLY A 62 13.01 -0.99 -13.74
CA GLY A 62 12.23 -1.55 -14.84
C GLY A 62 12.94 -2.68 -15.57
N GLN A 63 14.27 -2.59 -15.72
CA GLN A 63 15.07 -3.67 -16.31
C GLN A 63 15.10 -4.92 -15.42
N VAL A 64 15.27 -4.74 -14.10
CA VAL A 64 15.29 -5.86 -13.14
C VAL A 64 13.92 -6.51 -13.04
N SER A 65 12.84 -5.73 -13.00
CA SER A 65 11.49 -6.29 -12.94
C SER A 65 11.06 -6.96 -14.25
N ALA A 66 11.48 -6.44 -15.40
CA ALA A 66 11.27 -7.10 -16.69
C ALA A 66 12.04 -8.43 -16.79
N ALA A 67 13.25 -8.50 -16.24
CA ALA A 67 14.02 -9.74 -16.18
C ALA A 67 13.36 -10.79 -15.27
N ALA A 68 12.64 -10.36 -14.23
CA ALA A 68 11.89 -11.23 -13.34
C ALA A 68 10.49 -11.60 -13.88
N ALA A 69 9.95 -10.85 -14.85
CA ALA A 69 8.62 -11.07 -15.43
C ALA A 69 8.29 -12.52 -15.87
N PRO A 70 9.20 -13.29 -16.51
CA PRO A 70 8.89 -14.67 -16.89
C PRO A 70 8.55 -15.59 -15.71
N ILE A 71 8.99 -15.27 -14.50
CA ILE A 71 8.64 -16.04 -13.29
C ILE A 71 7.16 -15.87 -12.94
N PHE A 72 6.59 -14.70 -13.21
CA PHE A 72 5.21 -14.36 -12.89
C PHE A 72 4.24 -14.57 -14.07
N ALA A 73 4.76 -14.88 -15.26
CA ALA A 73 3.97 -15.23 -16.43
C ALA A 73 2.95 -16.38 -16.21
N PRO A 74 3.25 -17.47 -15.46
CA PRO A 74 2.26 -18.52 -15.19
C PRO A 74 1.05 -18.04 -14.36
N ALA A 75 1.22 -16.95 -13.60
CA ALA A 75 0.16 -16.33 -12.82
C ALA A 75 -0.60 -15.23 -13.59
N GLY A 76 -0.23 -14.96 -14.85
CA GLY A 76 -0.83 -13.92 -15.68
C GLY A 76 -0.28 -12.51 -15.45
N PHE A 77 0.87 -12.35 -14.76
CA PHE A 77 1.53 -11.06 -14.56
C PHE A 77 2.82 -11.00 -15.40
N ASP A 78 2.68 -10.91 -16.72
CA ASP A 78 3.79 -10.84 -17.67
C ASP A 78 4.39 -9.43 -17.85
N GLY A 79 3.74 -8.41 -17.30
CA GLY A 79 4.22 -7.03 -17.28
C GLY A 79 5.36 -6.78 -16.28
N TRP A 80 6.27 -5.88 -16.65
CA TRP A 80 7.38 -5.45 -15.79
C TRP A 80 6.89 -4.57 -14.63
N GLU A 81 5.78 -3.88 -14.82
CA GLU A 81 5.09 -3.05 -13.83
C GLU A 81 4.51 -3.93 -12.72
N ALA A 82 3.70 -4.92 -13.12
CA ALA A 82 3.07 -5.86 -12.21
C ALA A 82 4.13 -6.68 -11.46
N THR A 83 5.12 -7.20 -12.17
CA THR A 83 6.23 -7.93 -11.57
C THR A 83 7.02 -7.07 -10.59
N GLY A 84 7.35 -5.82 -10.97
CA GLY A 84 8.09 -4.90 -10.12
C GLY A 84 7.36 -4.63 -8.80
N SER A 85 6.07 -4.34 -8.87
CA SER A 85 5.26 -4.09 -7.67
C SER A 85 5.02 -5.33 -6.83
N LEU A 86 4.90 -6.51 -7.43
CA LEU A 86 4.81 -7.77 -6.68
C LEU A 86 6.12 -8.06 -5.93
N MET A 87 7.26 -7.82 -6.56
CA MET A 87 8.57 -8.01 -5.93
C MET A 87 8.77 -7.09 -4.72
N THR A 88 8.39 -5.82 -4.83
CA THR A 88 8.50 -4.88 -3.68
C THR A 88 7.48 -5.19 -2.59
N GLY A 89 6.35 -5.77 -2.95
CA GLY A 89 5.31 -6.23 -2.02
C GLY A 89 5.75 -7.32 -1.04
N PHE A 90 6.73 -8.16 -1.41
CA PHE A 90 7.30 -9.16 -0.50
C PHE A 90 8.01 -8.53 0.69
N ILE A 91 8.57 -7.33 0.52
CA ILE A 91 9.23 -6.60 1.63
C ILE A 91 8.16 -6.04 2.57
N ALA A 92 7.15 -5.37 2.01
CA ALA A 92 5.99 -4.90 2.74
C ALA A 92 4.79 -4.74 1.80
N LYS A 93 3.63 -5.29 2.17
CA LYS A 93 2.42 -5.30 1.33
C LYS A 93 1.95 -3.90 0.90
N GLU A 94 2.17 -2.89 1.73
CA GLU A 94 1.76 -1.51 1.45
C GLU A 94 2.66 -0.84 0.39
N VAL A 95 3.89 -1.34 0.20
CA VAL A 95 4.84 -0.79 -0.78
C VAL A 95 4.38 -1.08 -2.21
N VAL A 96 3.54 -2.10 -2.43
CA VAL A 96 2.94 -2.39 -3.74
C VAL A 96 2.20 -1.15 -4.26
N VAL A 97 1.39 -0.52 -3.42
CA VAL A 97 0.60 0.67 -3.78
C VAL A 97 1.51 1.85 -4.10
N SER A 98 2.57 2.04 -3.30
CA SER A 98 3.57 3.08 -3.54
C SER A 98 4.35 2.87 -4.84
N THR A 99 4.68 1.61 -5.18
CA THR A 99 5.42 1.27 -6.40
C THR A 99 4.53 1.47 -7.63
N MET A 100 3.26 1.05 -7.55
CA MET A 100 2.28 1.30 -8.60
C MET A 100 2.00 2.78 -8.80
N SER A 101 1.91 3.57 -7.72
CA SER A 101 1.81 5.02 -7.81
C SER A 101 3.02 5.63 -8.52
N GLN A 102 4.24 5.23 -8.17
CA GLN A 102 5.44 5.77 -8.85
C GLN A 102 5.54 5.36 -10.33
N ILE A 103 5.12 4.14 -10.70
CA ILE A 103 5.13 3.68 -12.10
C ILE A 103 4.07 4.44 -12.91
N TYR A 104 2.82 4.47 -12.45
CA TYR A 104 1.71 4.97 -13.27
C TYR A 104 1.42 6.46 -13.09
N VAL A 105 1.65 7.02 -11.90
CA VAL A 105 1.42 8.45 -11.63
C VAL A 105 2.68 9.26 -11.91
N GLY A 106 3.87 8.69 -11.74
CA GLY A 106 5.14 9.34 -12.12
C GLY A 106 5.31 9.52 -13.63
N GLU A 107 4.53 8.82 -14.45
CA GLU A 107 4.48 8.99 -15.91
C GLU A 107 3.58 10.17 -16.33
N ALA A 108 2.78 10.72 -15.40
CA ALA A 108 1.87 11.85 -15.62
C ALA A 108 2.54 13.24 -15.43
N ASP A 109 3.87 13.29 -15.26
CA ASP A 109 4.62 14.56 -15.33
C ASP A 109 4.74 15.08 -16.78
N GLY A 110 4.25 14.32 -17.77
CA GLY A 110 3.94 14.80 -19.12
C GLY A 110 2.47 15.18 -19.27
N GLU A 111 2.13 16.41 -18.89
CA GLU A 111 0.89 17.13 -19.26
C GLU A 111 -0.44 16.41 -18.99
N GLU A 112 -0.93 16.47 -17.75
CA GLU A 112 -2.20 17.15 -17.40
C GLU A 112 -2.19 17.47 -15.90
N PRO A 113 -2.36 18.74 -15.48
CA PRO A 113 -2.56 19.03 -14.07
C PRO A 113 -3.87 18.37 -13.67
N ALA A 114 -3.79 17.31 -12.86
CA ALA A 114 -4.94 16.84 -12.10
C ALA A 114 -5.54 18.08 -11.42
N SER A 115 -6.79 18.38 -11.77
CA SER A 115 -7.62 19.39 -11.11
C SER A 115 -7.32 19.36 -9.61
N GLU A 116 -6.97 20.49 -8.99
CA GLU A 116 -6.79 20.58 -7.54
C GLU A 116 -8.15 20.31 -6.87
N THR A 117 -8.51 19.04 -6.70
CA THR A 117 -9.69 18.63 -5.96
C THR A 117 -9.44 18.91 -4.49
N THR A 118 -10.35 19.62 -3.83
CA THR A 118 -10.21 19.88 -2.40
C THR A 118 -10.55 18.61 -1.63
N PHE A 119 -9.84 18.32 -0.53
CA PHE A 119 -10.06 17.13 0.32
C PHE A 119 -11.55 16.83 0.64
N GLY A 120 -12.38 17.86 0.77
CA GLY A 120 -13.82 17.71 1.00
C GLY A 120 -14.59 17.12 -0.19
N GLU A 121 -14.18 17.43 -1.42
CA GLU A 121 -14.77 16.88 -2.65
C GLU A 121 -14.36 15.41 -2.83
N ASP A 122 -13.09 15.06 -2.63
CA ASP A 122 -12.60 13.68 -2.71
C ASP A 122 -13.32 12.76 -1.70
N VAL A 123 -13.43 13.23 -0.45
CA VAL A 123 -14.14 12.46 0.59
C VAL A 123 -15.63 12.36 0.27
N GLY A 124 -16.23 13.41 -0.29
CA GLY A 124 -17.63 13.41 -0.73
C GLY A 124 -17.88 12.39 -1.84
N GLU A 125 -17.00 12.35 -2.85
CA GLU A 125 -17.08 11.43 -3.98
C GLU A 125 -16.92 9.97 -3.53
N ILE A 126 -15.98 9.69 -2.62
CA ILE A 126 -15.79 8.34 -2.05
C ILE A 126 -17.03 7.88 -1.28
N ILE A 127 -17.64 8.75 -0.46
CA ILE A 127 -18.83 8.41 0.33
C ILE A 127 -20.04 8.14 -0.58
N VAL A 128 -20.25 9.00 -1.58
CA VAL A 128 -21.35 8.85 -2.53
C VAL A 128 -21.16 7.61 -3.40
N GLY A 129 -19.95 7.38 -3.92
CA GLY A 129 -19.61 6.21 -4.73
C GLY A 129 -19.74 4.89 -3.98
N PHE A 130 -19.35 4.85 -2.70
CA PHE A 130 -19.56 3.68 -1.85
C PHE A 130 -21.05 3.44 -1.58
N GLY A 131 -21.82 4.50 -1.35
CA GLY A 131 -23.27 4.43 -1.13
C GLY A 131 -24.01 3.89 -2.35
N THR A 132 -23.70 4.41 -3.54
CA THR A 132 -24.31 3.93 -4.80
C THR A 132 -23.91 2.50 -5.09
N ALA A 133 -22.64 2.11 -4.92
CA ALA A 133 -22.17 0.75 -5.13
C ALA A 133 -22.84 -0.26 -4.17
N THR A 134 -23.05 0.11 -2.90
CA THR A 134 -23.74 -0.75 -1.93
C THR A 134 -25.23 -0.93 -2.29
N ILE A 135 -25.89 0.14 -2.77
CA ILE A 135 -27.28 0.08 -3.21
C ILE A 135 -27.41 -0.78 -4.48
N ASP A 136 -26.45 -0.68 -5.40
CA ASP A 136 -26.47 -1.42 -6.66
C ASP A 136 -26.16 -2.91 -6.45
N ALA A 137 -25.21 -3.23 -5.56
CA ALA A 137 -24.94 -4.61 -5.15
C ALA A 137 -26.14 -5.30 -4.47
N GLY A 138 -27.02 -4.53 -3.83
CA GLY A 138 -28.27 -5.04 -3.24
C GLY A 138 -29.45 -5.16 -4.21
N LYS A 139 -29.31 -4.66 -5.45
CA LYS A 139 -30.31 -4.78 -6.51
C LYS A 139 -30.02 -5.94 -7.48
N MET A 140 -28.85 -6.57 -7.37
CA MET A 140 -28.54 -7.87 -7.98
C MET A 140 -29.02 -9.02 -7.08
#